data_AF-A0AAU4W233-F1
#
_entry.id   AF-A0AAU4W233-F1
#
_cell.length_a   1.000
_cell.length_b   1.000
_cell.length_c   1.000
_cell.angle_alpha   90.00
_cell.angle_beta   90.00
_cell.angle_gamma   90.00
#
_symmetry.space_group_name_H-M   'P 1'
#
loop_
_entity.id
_entity.type
_entity.pdbx_description
1 polymer ?
#
loop_
_entity_poly.entity_id
_entity_poly.type
_entity_poly.pdbx_seq_one_letter_code
_entity_poly.pdbx_strand_id
1 'polypeptide(L)'
;MALEEALAGAGLPAGGPYRVLAATDGDALAEALAHLEDVPYAVGRSVAVLYEDQDAALDVPGRLRSVWPLLKACGGPDADLRLGAGARAPGAEGLRASMHQARFALTATDESAPVRAVEQLDTLAALLAGVPEEVRSVYAVRTLGALGDGMLRETLEVFLANNCSWTRTAEALHLHVNTVHYRIERVESLTGRDLSRLEHKLDLYAALRCG
;
A
#
# COMPACT_ATOMS: atom_id res chain seq x y z
N MET A 1 -30.31 8.54 7.79
CA MET A 1 -31.21 9.54 7.20
C MET A 1 -30.42 10.64 6.50
N ALA A 2 -29.75 11.56 7.19
CA ALA A 2 -29.05 12.68 6.52
C ALA A 2 -28.00 12.26 5.47
N LEU A 3 -27.24 11.18 5.70
CA LEU A 3 -26.24 10.70 4.73
C LEU A 3 -26.87 10.04 3.50
N GLU A 4 -27.93 9.25 3.68
CA GLU A 4 -28.70 8.63 2.59
C GLU A 4 -29.37 9.70 1.71
N GLU A 5 -29.94 10.73 2.32
CA GLU A 5 -30.51 11.87 1.60
C GLU A 5 -29.45 12.64 0.80
N ALA A 6 -28.23 12.79 1.36
CA ALA A 6 -27.13 13.41 0.65
C ALA A 6 -26.64 12.56 -0.54
N LEU A 7 -26.60 11.23 -0.41
CA LEU A 7 -26.24 10.31 -1.49
C LEU A 7 -27.30 10.35 -2.60
N ALA A 8 -28.58 10.30 -2.24
CA ALA A 8 -29.68 10.43 -3.18
C ALA A 8 -29.67 11.79 -3.89
N GLY A 9 -29.40 12.87 -3.16
CA GLY A 9 -29.23 14.22 -3.73
C GLY A 9 -28.03 14.35 -4.67
N ALA A 10 -27.03 13.47 -4.53
CA ALA A 10 -25.90 13.33 -5.44
C ALA A 10 -26.14 12.34 -6.60
N GLY A 11 -27.36 11.80 -6.73
CA GLY A 11 -27.74 10.89 -7.81
C GLY A 11 -27.38 9.42 -7.59
N LEU A 12 -26.97 9.04 -6.37
CA LEU A 12 -26.67 7.64 -6.06
C LEU A 12 -27.94 6.89 -5.62
N PRO A 13 -28.14 5.63 -6.09
CA PRO A 13 -29.24 4.80 -5.59
C PRO A 13 -29.14 4.56 -4.08
N ALA A 14 -30.29 4.39 -3.42
CA ALA A 14 -30.38 4.16 -1.99
C ALA A 14 -30.03 2.71 -1.62
N GLY A 15 -29.52 2.50 -0.40
CA GLY A 15 -29.33 1.17 0.17
C GLY A 15 -28.05 0.44 -0.25
N GLY A 16 -27.20 1.08 -1.08
CA GLY A 16 -25.89 0.56 -1.48
C GLY A 16 -25.93 -0.75 -2.28
N PRO A 17 -24.78 -1.45 -2.41
CA PRO A 17 -23.53 -1.16 -1.74
C PRO A 17 -22.77 -0.01 -2.40
N TYR A 18 -22.00 0.69 -1.57
CA TYR A 18 -21.16 1.79 -1.99
C TYR A 18 -19.68 1.44 -1.91
N ARG A 19 -18.84 2.07 -2.73
CA ARG A 19 -17.39 2.06 -2.58
C ARG A 19 -16.84 3.48 -2.64
N VAL A 20 -15.85 3.77 -1.79
CA VAL A 20 -15.14 5.06 -1.85
C VAL A 20 -13.83 4.90 -2.58
N LEU A 21 -13.51 5.86 -3.46
CA LEU A 21 -12.19 6.05 -4.06
C LEU A 21 -11.57 7.33 -3.53
N ALA A 22 -10.25 7.35 -3.38
CA ALA A 22 -9.46 8.53 -3.10
C ALA A 22 -8.33 8.62 -4.13
N ALA A 23 -8.12 9.79 -4.72
CA ALA A 23 -7.06 10.03 -5.69
C ALA A 23 -6.16 11.20 -5.26
N THR A 24 -4.96 11.26 -5.82
CA THR A 24 -4.09 12.44 -5.70
C THR A 24 -4.64 13.64 -6.47
N ASP A 25 -5.35 13.38 -7.57
CA ASP A 25 -5.92 14.39 -8.46
C ASP A 25 -7.41 14.14 -8.71
N GLY A 26 -8.21 15.21 -8.60
CA GLY A 26 -9.66 15.17 -8.74
C GLY A 26 -10.17 15.09 -10.17
N ASP A 27 -9.49 15.78 -11.08
CA ASP A 27 -9.88 15.86 -12.48
C ASP A 27 -9.57 14.53 -13.17
N ALA A 28 -8.40 13.94 -12.88
CA ALA A 28 -8.06 12.59 -13.33
C ALA A 28 -9.03 11.53 -12.77
N LEU A 29 -9.49 11.69 -11.52
CA LEU A 29 -10.50 10.80 -10.94
C LEU A 29 -11.84 10.93 -11.67
N ALA A 30 -12.31 12.15 -11.94
CA ALA A 30 -13.54 12.39 -12.68
C ALA A 30 -13.48 11.81 -14.10
N GLU A 31 -12.36 12.02 -14.80
CA GLU A 31 -12.14 11.47 -16.15
C GLU A 31 -12.11 9.94 -16.13
N ALA A 32 -11.41 9.33 -15.17
CA ALA A 32 -11.38 7.86 -15.01
C ALA A 32 -12.77 7.27 -14.78
N LEU A 33 -13.60 7.96 -13.99
CA LEU A 33 -14.96 7.55 -13.69
C LEU A 33 -15.91 7.72 -14.89
N ALA A 34 -15.66 8.70 -15.76
CA ALA A 34 -16.41 8.86 -17.01
C ALA A 34 -16.25 7.65 -17.97
N HIS A 35 -15.16 6.89 -17.82
CA HIS A 35 -14.96 5.63 -18.55
C HIS A 35 -15.63 4.41 -17.91
N LEU A 36 -16.25 4.55 -16.74
CA LEU A 36 -17.05 3.49 -16.14
C LEU A 36 -18.49 3.56 -16.66
N GLU A 37 -18.80 2.72 -17.65
CA GLU A 37 -20.18 2.55 -18.12
C GLU A 37 -21.04 1.90 -17.03
N ASP A 38 -22.27 2.41 -16.89
CA ASP A 38 -23.33 1.89 -16.01
C ASP A 38 -23.00 1.85 -14.50
N VAL A 39 -22.05 2.67 -14.03
CA VAL A 39 -21.75 2.80 -12.60
C VAL A 39 -22.15 4.20 -12.10
N PRO A 40 -23.24 4.34 -11.33
CA PRO A 40 -23.57 5.61 -10.70
C PRO A 40 -22.46 6.02 -9.73
N TYR A 41 -21.99 7.25 -9.86
CA TYR A 41 -20.97 7.81 -8.96
C TYR A 41 -21.30 9.26 -8.58
N ALA A 42 -20.78 9.68 -7.43
CA ALA A 42 -20.71 11.07 -7.02
C ALA A 42 -19.25 11.43 -6.75
N VAL A 43 -18.74 12.45 -7.44
CA VAL A 43 -17.36 12.92 -7.32
C VAL A 43 -17.32 14.20 -6.50
N GLY A 44 -16.49 14.21 -5.46
CA GLY A 44 -16.06 15.40 -4.74
C GLY A 44 -14.70 15.87 -5.25
N ARG A 45 -13.93 16.58 -4.42
CA ARG A 45 -12.60 17.10 -4.83
C ARG A 45 -11.64 16.00 -5.26
N SER A 46 -11.21 15.16 -4.33
CA SER A 46 -10.22 14.08 -4.59
C SER A 46 -10.75 12.71 -4.15
N VAL A 47 -12.07 12.62 -4.04
CA VAL A 47 -12.77 11.46 -3.51
C VAL A 47 -14.04 11.25 -4.32
N ALA A 48 -14.35 9.99 -4.60
CA ALA A 48 -15.61 9.60 -5.23
C ALA A 48 -16.32 8.53 -4.41
N VAL A 49 -17.65 8.52 -4.47
CA VAL A 49 -18.49 7.44 -3.97
C VAL A 49 -19.17 6.79 -5.17
N LEU A 50 -18.96 5.50 -5.37
CA LEU A 50 -19.67 4.72 -6.39
C LEU A 50 -20.77 3.91 -5.73
N TYR A 51 -21.83 3.67 -6.49
CA TYR A 51 -22.78 2.58 -6.23
C TYR A 51 -22.35 1.36 -7.05
N GLU A 52 -22.06 0.24 -6.39
CA GLU A 52 -21.72 -1.01 -7.06
C GLU A 52 -22.93 -1.94 -7.00
N ASP A 53 -23.50 -2.34 -8.12
CA ASP A 53 -24.65 -3.24 -8.10
C ASP A 53 -24.28 -4.61 -7.49
N GLN A 54 -25.14 -5.16 -6.63
CA GLN A 54 -24.91 -6.42 -5.90
C GLN A 54 -24.78 -7.62 -6.85
N ASP A 55 -25.47 -7.57 -7.99
CA ASP A 55 -25.45 -8.61 -9.02
C ASP A 55 -24.27 -8.46 -10.00
N ALA A 56 -23.61 -7.30 -10.01
CA ALA A 56 -22.46 -7.06 -10.85
C ALA A 56 -21.17 -7.46 -10.13
N ALA A 57 -20.50 -8.50 -10.64
CA ALA A 57 -19.10 -8.81 -10.38
C ALA A 57 -18.16 -7.73 -10.96
N LEU A 58 -18.50 -6.45 -10.79
CA LEU A 58 -17.79 -5.32 -11.36
C LEU A 58 -16.53 -5.07 -10.53
N ASP A 59 -15.38 -5.53 -11.03
CA ASP A 59 -14.07 -5.14 -10.51
C ASP A 59 -13.78 -3.69 -10.91
N VAL A 60 -14.41 -2.74 -10.21
CA VAL A 60 -14.18 -1.29 -10.41
C VAL A 60 -12.69 -0.97 -10.32
N PRO A 61 -11.93 -1.42 -9.30
CA PRO A 61 -10.48 -1.23 -9.27
C PRO A 61 -9.76 -1.78 -10.51
N GLY A 62 -10.17 -2.95 -11.02
CA GLY A 62 -9.62 -3.55 -12.23
C GLY A 62 -9.88 -2.73 -13.49
N ARG A 63 -11.10 -2.21 -13.66
CA ARG A 63 -11.44 -1.32 -14.77
C ARG A 63 -10.64 -0.02 -14.70
N LEU A 64 -10.56 0.59 -13.52
CA LEU A 64 -9.77 1.81 -13.32
C LEU A 64 -8.28 1.55 -13.61
N ARG A 65 -7.73 0.41 -13.16
CA ARG A 65 -6.36 -0.01 -13.52
C ARG A 65 -6.11 -0.07 -15.03
N SER A 66 -7.11 -0.44 -15.83
CA SER A 66 -6.95 -0.53 -17.29
C SER A 66 -6.88 0.83 -17.99
N VAL A 67 -7.58 1.84 -17.45
CA VAL A 67 -7.66 3.20 -18.02
C VAL A 67 -6.59 4.13 -17.45
N TRP A 68 -6.14 3.88 -16.20
CA TRP A 68 -5.20 4.76 -15.49
C TRP A 68 -3.88 5.05 -16.22
N PRO A 69 -3.24 4.08 -16.91
CA PRO A 69 -2.02 4.36 -17.68
C PRO A 69 -2.23 5.39 -18.79
N LEU A 70 -3.41 5.43 -19.42
CA LEU A 70 -3.74 6.41 -20.44
C LEU A 70 -3.87 7.81 -19.83
N LEU A 71 -4.54 7.93 -18.67
CA LEU A 71 -4.66 9.19 -17.95
C LEU A 71 -3.29 9.72 -17.51
N LYS A 72 -2.42 8.84 -17.02
CA LYS A 72 -1.02 9.19 -16.67
C LYS A 72 -0.24 9.68 -17.89
N ALA A 73 -0.43 9.07 -19.06
CA ALA A 73 0.21 9.51 -20.29
C ALA A 73 -0.28 10.90 -20.74
N CYS A 74 -1.53 11.26 -20.45
CA CYS A 74 -2.09 12.58 -20.76
C CYS A 74 -1.69 13.69 -19.78
N GLY A 75 -1.42 13.36 -18.51
CA GLY A 75 -1.06 14.32 -17.46
C GLY A 75 0.35 14.93 -17.58
N GLY A 76 1.21 14.35 -18.41
CA GLY A 76 2.62 14.75 -18.54
C GLY A 76 3.55 14.05 -17.55
N PRO A 77 4.88 14.24 -17.69
CA PRO A 77 5.89 13.48 -16.95
C PRO A 77 5.87 13.70 -15.42
N ASP A 78 5.38 14.85 -14.95
CA ASP A 78 5.36 15.22 -13.52
C ASP A 78 4.01 14.92 -12.84
N ALA A 79 3.04 14.33 -13.55
CA ALA A 79 1.72 14.07 -13.01
C ALA A 79 1.75 12.91 -12.00
N ASP A 80 1.60 13.24 -10.72
CA ASP A 80 1.42 12.27 -9.66
C ASP A 80 -0.04 11.77 -9.64
N LEU A 81 -0.39 10.87 -10.55
CA LEU A 81 -1.74 10.28 -10.64
C LEU A 81 -1.77 8.90 -9.96
N ARG A 82 -2.38 8.84 -8.78
CA ARG A 82 -2.56 7.61 -8.00
C ARG A 82 -3.96 7.52 -7.42
N LEU A 83 -4.45 6.30 -7.23
CA LEU A 83 -5.81 6.02 -6.76
C LEU A 83 -5.81 4.89 -5.72
N GLY A 84 -6.48 5.15 -4.60
CA GLY A 84 -6.80 4.17 -3.58
C GLY A 84 -8.29 3.85 -3.57
N ALA A 85 -8.65 2.58 -3.48
CA ALA A 85 -10.04 2.13 -3.38
C ALA A 85 -10.30 1.46 -2.02
N GLY A 86 -11.39 1.86 -1.36
CA GLY A 86 -11.86 1.25 -0.12
C GLY A 86 -12.66 -0.03 -0.38
N ALA A 87 -13.04 -0.72 0.70
CA ALA A 87 -13.90 -1.90 0.57
C ALA A 87 -15.33 -1.50 0.19
N ARG A 88 -16.07 -2.47 -0.35
CA ARG A 88 -17.52 -2.37 -0.52
C ARG A 88 -18.19 -2.20 0.85
N ALA A 89 -19.03 -1.19 0.97
CA ALA A 89 -19.86 -0.89 2.12
C ALA A 89 -21.32 -1.26 1.80
N PRO A 90 -21.98 -2.15 2.56
CA PRO A 90 -23.37 -2.53 2.28
C PRO A 90 -24.35 -1.35 2.29
N GLY A 91 -24.14 -0.37 3.16
CA GLY A 91 -24.95 0.85 3.26
C GLY A 91 -24.12 2.09 3.59
N ALA A 92 -24.79 3.23 3.72
CA ALA A 92 -24.15 4.53 3.94
C ALA A 92 -23.30 4.58 5.22
N GLU A 93 -23.64 3.80 6.26
CA GLU A 93 -22.89 3.69 7.51
C GLU A 93 -21.45 3.20 7.31
N GLY A 94 -21.20 2.40 6.27
CA GLY A 94 -19.87 1.88 5.95
C GLY A 94 -18.99 2.85 5.16
N LEU A 95 -19.52 3.96 4.65
CA LEU A 95 -18.79 4.91 3.81
C LEU A 95 -17.58 5.52 4.52
N ARG A 96 -17.68 5.79 5.83
CA ARG A 96 -16.54 6.31 6.60
C ARG A 96 -15.39 5.30 6.66
N ALA A 97 -15.71 4.02 6.85
CA ALA A 97 -14.69 2.95 6.86
C ALA A 97 -14.06 2.80 5.46
N SER A 98 -14.89 2.74 4.41
CA SER A 98 -14.44 2.68 3.02
C SER A 98 -13.56 3.88 2.66
N MET A 99 -13.89 5.09 3.11
CA MET A 99 -13.06 6.29 2.93
C MET A 99 -11.69 6.18 3.59
N HIS A 100 -11.61 5.73 4.84
CA HIS A 100 -10.32 5.54 5.52
C HIS A 100 -9.47 4.49 4.79
N GLN A 101 -10.10 3.40 4.35
CA GLN A 101 -9.45 2.36 3.56
C GLN A 101 -8.96 2.87 2.20
N ALA A 102 -9.77 3.67 1.49
CA ALA A 102 -9.39 4.27 0.21
C ALA A 102 -8.17 5.18 0.36
N ARG A 103 -8.16 6.05 1.38
CA ARG A 103 -7.01 6.90 1.69
C ARG A 103 -5.77 6.10 2.08
N PHE A 104 -5.94 5.05 2.87
CA PHE A 104 -4.83 4.17 3.22
C PHE A 104 -4.28 3.44 1.97
N ALA A 105 -5.16 2.88 1.14
CA ALA A 105 -4.76 2.22 -0.11
C ALA A 105 -4.02 3.19 -1.04
N LEU A 106 -4.42 4.47 -1.07
CA LEU A 106 -3.72 5.54 -1.79
C LEU A 106 -2.30 5.73 -1.25
N THR A 107 -2.07 5.72 0.07
CA THR A 107 -0.71 5.81 0.63
C THR A 107 0.18 4.63 0.25
N ALA A 108 -0.42 3.47 0.00
CA ALA A 108 0.27 2.25 -0.41
C ALA A 108 0.50 2.13 -1.93
N THR A 109 0.12 3.14 -2.73
CA THR A 109 0.40 3.15 -4.17
C THR A 109 1.86 3.49 -4.46
N ASP A 110 2.37 2.96 -5.57
CA ASP A 110 3.72 3.21 -6.08
C ASP A 110 3.69 3.27 -7.61
N GLU A 111 4.84 3.48 -8.25
CA GLU A 111 4.92 3.58 -9.72
C GLU A 111 4.48 2.29 -10.44
N SER A 112 4.69 1.13 -9.83
CA SER A 112 4.33 -0.18 -10.38
C SER A 112 2.85 -0.52 -10.15
N ALA A 113 2.23 0.08 -9.12
CA ALA A 113 0.85 -0.09 -8.75
C ALA A 113 0.18 1.26 -8.41
N PRO A 114 -0.10 2.11 -9.41
CA PRO A 114 -0.67 3.45 -9.20
C PRO A 114 -2.15 3.41 -8.78
N VAL A 115 -2.83 2.29 -8.99
CA VAL A 115 -4.21 2.05 -8.52
C VAL A 115 -4.21 0.84 -7.60
N ARG A 116 -4.57 1.04 -6.33
CA ARG A 116 -4.58 -0.02 -5.31
C ARG A 116 -5.90 -0.04 -4.54
N ALA A 117 -6.46 -1.22 -4.34
CA ALA A 117 -7.62 -1.44 -3.50
C ALA A 117 -7.21 -1.96 -2.12
N VAL A 118 -8.04 -1.72 -1.09
CA VAL A 118 -7.77 -2.19 0.28
C VAL A 118 -7.63 -3.72 0.35
N GLU A 119 -8.35 -4.44 -0.52
CA GLU A 119 -8.28 -5.89 -0.65
C GLU A 119 -6.91 -6.39 -1.14
N GLN A 120 -6.06 -5.50 -1.67
CA GLN A 120 -4.70 -5.78 -2.14
C GLN A 120 -3.63 -5.37 -1.11
N LEU A 121 -4.02 -5.04 0.12
CA LEU A 121 -3.09 -4.69 1.21
C LEU A 121 -2.74 -5.94 2.04
N ASP A 122 -2.07 -6.89 1.39
CA ASP A 122 -1.74 -8.21 1.93
C ASP A 122 -0.27 -8.37 2.37
N THR A 123 0.54 -7.31 2.23
CA THR A 123 1.95 -7.30 2.62
C THR A 123 2.24 -6.32 3.76
N LEU A 124 3.29 -6.62 4.54
CA LEU A 124 3.80 -5.71 5.56
C LEU A 124 4.21 -4.35 4.97
N ALA A 125 4.82 -4.34 3.78
CA ALA A 125 5.20 -3.09 3.10
C ALA A 125 3.99 -2.21 2.81
N ALA A 126 2.89 -2.81 2.31
CA ALA A 126 1.63 -2.09 2.08
C ALA A 126 1.04 -1.53 3.39
N LEU A 127 1.15 -2.27 4.50
CA LEU A 127 0.70 -1.80 5.81
C LEU A 127 1.57 -0.64 6.34
N LEU A 128 2.90 -0.73 6.18
CA LEU A 128 3.82 0.33 6.61
C LEU A 128 3.66 1.60 5.78
N ALA A 129 3.17 1.52 4.54
CA ALA A 129 2.96 2.67 3.68
C ALA A 129 2.03 3.74 4.30
N GLY A 130 1.05 3.33 5.11
CA GLY A 130 0.17 4.24 5.83
C GLY A 130 0.73 4.84 7.12
N VAL A 131 1.91 4.38 7.57
CA VAL A 131 2.66 5.02 8.66
C VAL A 131 3.38 6.24 8.09
N PRO A 132 3.28 7.44 8.69
CA PRO A 132 3.99 8.63 8.20
C PRO A 132 5.49 8.38 8.05
N GLU A 133 6.10 8.97 7.00
CA GLU A 133 7.51 8.77 6.68
C GLU A 133 8.40 9.11 7.87
N GLU A 134 8.13 10.20 8.59
CA GLU A 134 8.92 10.63 9.74
C GLU A 134 8.92 9.58 10.86
N VAL A 135 7.82 8.86 11.02
CA VAL A 135 7.70 7.78 12.02
C VAL A 135 8.44 6.54 11.53
N ARG A 136 8.33 6.18 10.24
CA ARG A 136 9.10 5.10 9.63
C ARG A 136 10.59 5.34 9.74
N SER A 137 11.08 6.53 9.38
CA SER A 137 12.49 6.87 9.45
C SER A 137 13.02 6.75 10.88
N VAL A 138 12.25 7.22 11.88
CA VAL A 138 12.63 7.06 13.31
C VAL A 138 12.73 5.59 13.69
N TYR A 139 11.76 4.75 13.28
CA TYR A 139 11.78 3.31 13.54
C TYR A 139 12.99 2.62 12.88
N ALA A 140 13.28 2.96 11.61
CA ALA A 140 14.42 2.45 10.86
C ALA A 140 15.75 2.83 11.53
N VAL A 141 15.93 4.10 11.91
CA VAL A 141 17.15 4.59 12.58
C VAL A 141 17.35 3.93 13.93
N ARG A 142 16.31 3.82 14.76
CA ARG A 142 16.42 3.17 16.08
C ARG A 142 16.75 1.70 15.99
N THR A 143 16.30 1.04 14.93
CA THR A 143 16.48 -0.38 14.71
C THR A 143 17.81 -0.72 14.04
N LEU A 144 18.11 -0.06 12.92
CA LEU A 144 19.20 -0.40 12.01
C LEU A 144 20.36 0.58 12.08
N GLY A 145 20.21 1.72 12.77
CA GLY A 145 21.20 2.80 12.77
C GLY A 145 22.60 2.35 13.19
N ALA A 146 22.70 1.40 14.12
CA ALA A 146 23.98 0.84 14.55
C ALA A 146 24.72 0.03 13.47
N LEU A 147 24.02 -0.42 12.42
CA LEU A 147 24.62 -1.15 11.30
C LEU A 147 25.27 -0.22 10.26
N GLY A 148 24.85 1.04 10.20
CA GLY A 148 25.16 1.95 9.10
C GLY A 148 24.64 1.46 7.73
N ASP A 149 25.10 2.10 6.66
CA ASP A 149 24.72 1.78 5.27
C ASP A 149 25.80 0.98 4.56
N GLY A 150 26.16 -0.17 5.14
CA GLY A 150 27.26 -1.00 4.64
C GLY A 150 26.92 -2.49 4.55
N MET A 151 27.98 -3.29 4.41
CA MET A 151 27.93 -4.73 4.20
C MET A 151 27.07 -5.52 5.20
N LEU A 152 26.90 -5.04 6.45
CA LEU A 152 26.06 -5.70 7.45
C LEU A 152 24.57 -5.56 7.14
N ARG A 153 24.13 -4.38 6.68
CA ARG A 153 22.75 -4.14 6.27
C ARG A 153 22.41 -4.98 5.03
N GLU A 154 23.30 -4.98 4.03
CA GLU A 154 23.17 -5.83 2.83
C GLU A 154 23.10 -7.32 3.20
N THR A 155 23.99 -7.78 4.10
CA THR A 155 23.98 -9.18 4.53
C THR A 155 22.69 -9.54 5.25
N LEU A 156 22.18 -8.66 6.11
CA LEU A 156 20.90 -8.85 6.80
C LEU A 156 19.73 -8.93 5.83
N GLU A 157 19.68 -8.04 4.85
CA GLU A 157 18.61 -8.03 3.83
C GLU A 157 18.59 -9.33 3.02
N VAL A 158 19.76 -9.75 2.49
CA VAL A 158 19.87 -11.01 1.74
C VAL A 158 19.64 -12.23 2.62
N PHE A 159 20.01 -12.17 3.91
CA PHE A 159 19.74 -13.23 4.87
C PHE A 159 18.25 -13.42 5.13
N LEU A 160 17.52 -12.33 5.39
CA LEU A 160 16.07 -12.38 5.58
C LEU A 160 15.34 -12.78 4.29
N ALA A 161 15.77 -12.29 3.13
CA ALA A 161 15.21 -12.67 1.83
C ALA A 161 15.39 -14.18 1.53
N ASN A 162 16.46 -14.79 2.06
CA ASN A 162 16.72 -16.23 1.95
C ASN A 162 16.16 -17.04 3.13
N ASN A 163 15.12 -16.55 3.82
CA ASN A 163 14.50 -17.20 4.98
C ASN A 163 15.52 -17.59 6.07
N CYS A 164 16.51 -16.73 6.33
CA CYS A 164 17.59 -16.95 7.30
C CYS A 164 18.47 -18.18 7.00
N SER A 165 18.66 -18.52 5.72
CA SER A 165 19.48 -19.66 5.30
C SER A 165 20.94 -19.28 5.07
N TRP A 166 21.83 -19.74 5.93
CA TRP A 166 23.27 -19.49 5.85
C TRP A 166 23.89 -19.81 4.49
N THR A 167 23.60 -21.01 3.95
CA THR A 167 24.15 -21.48 2.68
C THR A 167 23.64 -20.67 1.49
N ARG A 168 22.32 -20.46 1.40
CA ARG A 168 21.72 -19.67 0.31
C ARG A 168 22.18 -18.22 0.34
N THR A 169 22.33 -17.63 1.53
CA THR A 169 22.87 -16.28 1.68
C THR A 169 24.34 -16.19 1.29
N ALA A 170 25.15 -17.19 1.66
CA ALA A 170 26.56 -17.27 1.28
C ALA A 170 26.71 -17.36 -0.25
N GLU A 171 25.92 -18.21 -0.89
CA GLU A 171 25.85 -18.32 -2.36
C GLU A 171 25.42 -17.01 -3.01
N ALA A 172 24.34 -16.39 -2.54
CA ALA A 172 23.80 -15.15 -3.09
C ALA A 172 24.76 -13.95 -2.95
N LEU A 173 25.56 -13.91 -1.88
CA LEU A 173 26.56 -12.86 -1.65
C LEU A 173 27.95 -13.22 -2.18
N HIS A 174 28.13 -14.42 -2.76
CA HIS A 174 29.44 -14.96 -3.14
C HIS A 174 30.46 -14.95 -1.98
N LEU A 175 30.01 -15.28 -0.78
CA LEU A 175 30.81 -15.35 0.43
C LEU A 175 30.95 -16.80 0.92
N HIS A 176 31.96 -17.05 1.75
CA HIS A 176 32.00 -18.28 2.53
C HIS A 176 30.94 -18.24 3.63
N VAL A 177 30.32 -19.39 3.95
CA VAL A 177 29.24 -19.49 4.95
C VAL A 177 29.65 -18.95 6.33
N ASN A 178 30.89 -19.22 6.77
CA ASN A 178 31.44 -18.66 8.01
C ASN A 178 31.45 -17.12 8.04
N THR A 179 31.66 -16.46 6.90
CA THR A 179 31.61 -15.00 6.82
C THR A 179 30.19 -14.49 7.04
N VAL A 180 29.18 -15.20 6.52
CA VAL A 180 27.77 -14.87 6.78
C VAL A 180 27.45 -15.05 8.25
N HIS A 181 27.85 -16.16 8.87
CA HIS A 181 27.71 -16.39 10.32
C HIS A 181 28.25 -15.20 11.13
N TYR A 182 29.52 -14.85 10.92
CA TYR A 182 30.16 -13.75 11.63
C TYR A 182 29.42 -12.41 11.43
N ARG A 183 28.99 -12.10 10.19
CA ARG A 183 28.27 -10.85 9.91
C ARG A 183 26.91 -10.82 10.60
N ILE A 184 26.19 -11.93 10.64
CA ILE A 184 24.90 -12.01 11.33
C ILE A 184 25.07 -11.92 12.84
N GLU A 185 26.02 -12.63 13.44
CA GLU A 185 26.36 -12.47 14.88
C GLU A 185 26.69 -11.00 15.20
N ARG A 186 27.40 -10.32 14.30
CA ARG A 186 27.70 -8.89 14.44
C ARG A 186 26.44 -8.03 14.35
N VAL A 187 25.50 -8.35 13.46
CA VAL A 187 24.20 -7.66 13.37
C VAL A 187 23.43 -7.82 14.69
N GLU A 188 23.34 -9.03 15.24
CA GLU A 188 22.65 -9.30 16.50
C GLU A 188 23.29 -8.54 17.66
N SER A 189 24.63 -8.52 17.73
CA SER A 189 25.38 -7.77 18.74
C SER A 189 25.17 -6.26 18.67
N LEU A 190 25.09 -5.69 17.46
CA LEU A 190 24.93 -4.24 17.27
C LEU A 190 23.50 -3.76 17.48
N THR A 191 22.52 -4.59 17.11
CA THR A 191 21.09 -4.24 17.19
C THR A 191 20.44 -4.70 18.49
N GLY A 192 21.08 -5.61 19.24
CA GLY A 192 20.50 -6.26 20.41
C GLY A 192 19.38 -7.25 20.06
N ARG A 193 19.27 -7.64 18.78
CA ARG A 193 18.18 -8.47 18.26
C ARG A 193 18.70 -9.84 17.81
N ASP A 194 18.37 -10.85 18.59
CA ASP A 194 18.58 -12.27 18.30
C ASP A 194 17.67 -12.76 17.15
N LEU A 195 18.26 -13.10 16.00
CA LEU A 195 17.61 -13.57 14.77
C LEU A 195 17.12 -15.03 14.85
N SER A 196 17.41 -15.74 15.93
CA SER A 196 16.71 -17.00 16.23
C SER A 196 15.24 -16.74 16.60
N ARG A 197 14.93 -15.57 17.18
CA ARG A 197 13.57 -15.17 17.62
C ARG A 197 12.76 -14.55 16.49
N LEU A 198 11.52 -14.99 16.33
CA LEU A 198 10.61 -14.49 15.28
C LEU A 198 10.34 -12.98 15.43
N GLU A 199 10.05 -12.53 16.65
CA GLU A 199 9.76 -11.12 16.94
C GLU A 199 10.88 -10.23 16.40
N HIS A 200 12.13 -10.52 16.78
CA HIS A 200 13.31 -9.77 16.36
C HIS A 200 13.55 -9.79 14.84
N LYS A 201 13.30 -10.93 14.18
CA LYS A 201 13.34 -11.03 12.71
C LYS A 201 12.33 -10.09 12.06
N LEU A 202 11.07 -10.10 12.53
CA LEU A 202 10.01 -9.22 12.01
C LEU A 202 10.35 -7.75 12.26
N ASP A 203 10.90 -7.47 13.41
CA ASP A 203 11.36 -6.16 13.85
C ASP A 203 12.44 -5.59 12.90
N LEU A 204 13.44 -6.40 12.54
CA LEU A 204 14.51 -6.02 11.60
C LEU A 204 13.99 -5.95 10.16
N TYR A 205 13.14 -6.90 9.76
CA TYR A 205 12.51 -6.93 8.45
C TYR A 205 11.62 -5.70 8.20
N ALA A 206 10.80 -5.32 9.18
CA ALA A 206 9.98 -4.12 9.12
C ALA A 206 10.84 -2.85 8.99
N ALA A 207 11.95 -2.77 9.72
CA ALA A 207 12.83 -1.61 9.67
C ALA A 207 13.54 -1.46 8.31
N LEU A 208 13.88 -2.57 7.64
CA LEU A 208 14.39 -2.55 6.27
C LEU A 208 13.36 -2.05 5.25
N ARG A 209 12.06 -2.10 5.58
CA ARG A 209 10.95 -1.57 4.76
C ARG A 209 10.52 -0.15 5.16
N CYS A 210 11.18 0.45 6.14
CA CYS A 210 10.91 1.79 6.65
C CYS A 210 11.92 2.84 6.18
N GLY A 211 12.88 2.46 5.33
CA GLY A 211 13.88 3.35 4.75
C GLY A 211 13.93 3.24 3.23
#